data_AF-A0A953WLJ3-F1
#
_entry.id   AF-A0A953WLJ3-F1
#
_cell.length_a   1.000
_cell.length_b   1.000
_cell.length_c   1.000
_cell.angle_alpha   90.00
_cell.angle_beta   90.00
_cell.angle_gamma   90.00
#
_symmetry.space_group_name_H-M   'P 1'
#
loop_
_entity.id
_entity.type
_entity.pdbx_description
1 polymer ?
#
loop_
_entity_poly.entity_id
_entity_poly.type
_entity_poly.pdbx_seq_one_letter_code
_entity_poly.pdbx_strand_id
1 'polypeptide(L)'
;NASTFQMIPAIMRKEIDRLEPQMSSAERLRQAEKESAAITGFTSAIAAYGAFFIPKSFGMSIAATGSAVTALYGFLAFYVSCLLITWFVYARPGGVLFDVERRGRPEPVIAAAQ
;
A
#
# COMPACT_ATOMS: atom_id res chain seq x y z
N ASN A 1 2.88 -7.38 -8.59
CA ASN A 1 2.57 -6.08 -7.95
C ASN A 1 1.70 -5.12 -8.77
N ALA A 2 1.11 -5.53 -9.90
CA ALA A 2 0.15 -4.69 -10.64
C ALA A 2 -1.11 -4.35 -9.80
N SER A 3 -1.49 -5.21 -8.86
CA SER A 3 -2.64 -5.00 -7.96
C SER A 3 -2.52 -3.71 -7.15
N THR A 4 -1.37 -3.42 -6.55
CA THR A 4 -1.17 -2.18 -5.75
C THR A 4 -1.30 -0.94 -6.62
N PHE A 5 -0.74 -0.95 -7.83
CA PHE A 5 -0.84 0.17 -8.77
C PHE A 5 -2.27 0.41 -9.26
N GLN A 6 -3.11 -0.63 -9.30
CA GLN A 6 -4.54 -0.50 -9.60
C GLN A 6 -5.39 -0.13 -8.37
N MET A 7 -4.95 -0.48 -7.16
CA MET A 7 -5.65 -0.13 -5.92
C MET A 7 -5.51 1.36 -5.56
N ILE A 8 -4.36 2.00 -5.83
CA ILE A 8 -4.13 3.43 -5.50
C ILE A 8 -5.21 4.33 -6.14
N PRO A 9 -5.51 4.24 -7.45
CA PRO A 9 -6.61 5.00 -8.06
C PRO A 9 -7.97 4.75 -7.44
N ALA A 10 -8.29 3.50 -7.08
CA ALA A 10 -9.57 3.16 -6.47
C ALA A 10 -9.72 3.78 -5.07
N ILE A 11 -8.64 3.78 -4.27
CA ILE A 11 -8.62 4.39 -2.93
C ILE A 11 -8.76 5.90 -3.04
N MET A 12 -7.99 6.56 -3.91
CA MET A 12 -8.02 8.01 -4.04
C MET A 12 -9.36 8.53 -4.57
N ARG A 13 -10.04 7.80 -5.45
CA ARG A 13 -11.40 8.15 -5.88
C ARG A 13 -12.34 8.20 -4.67
N LYS A 14 -12.29 7.18 -3.81
CA LYS A 14 -13.11 7.13 -2.59
C LYS A 14 -12.74 8.23 -1.59
N GLU A 15 -11.46 8.53 -1.43
CA GLU A 15 -11.00 9.54 -0.47
C GLU A 15 -11.34 10.96 -0.92
N ILE A 16 -11.15 11.29 -2.20
CA ILE A 16 -11.51 12.61 -2.75
C ILE A 16 -13.03 12.81 -2.73
N ASP A 17 -13.82 11.76 -3.03
CA ASP A 17 -15.29 11.84 -2.88
C ASP A 17 -15.72 12.15 -1.44
N ARG A 18 -14.96 11.69 -0.45
CA ARG A 18 -15.22 11.93 0.97
C ARG A 18 -14.75 13.30 1.45
N LEU A 19 -13.57 13.76 0.99
CA LEU A 19 -12.93 14.98 1.48
C LEU A 19 -13.41 16.24 0.75
N GLU A 20 -13.80 16.13 -0.52
CA GLU A 20 -14.15 17.26 -1.38
C GLU A 20 -15.59 17.17 -1.95
N PRO A 21 -16.63 16.98 -1.10
CA PRO A 21 -18.00 16.77 -1.59
C PRO A 21 -18.56 17.96 -2.37
N GLN A 22 -18.05 19.18 -2.15
CA GLN A 22 -18.42 20.41 -2.85
C GLN A 22 -18.00 20.45 -4.33
N MET A 23 -17.02 19.64 -4.75
CA MET A 23 -16.51 19.67 -6.12
C MET A 23 -17.46 18.94 -7.08
N SER A 24 -17.50 19.37 -8.34
CA SER A 24 -18.23 18.63 -9.37
C SER A 24 -17.63 17.23 -9.56
N SER A 25 -18.44 16.29 -10.03
CA SER A 25 -17.99 14.90 -10.24
C SER A 25 -16.78 14.80 -11.18
N ALA A 26 -16.75 15.62 -12.23
CA ALA A 26 -15.65 15.66 -13.19
C ALA A 26 -14.34 16.21 -12.57
N GLU A 27 -14.44 17.19 -11.68
CA GLU A 27 -13.28 17.77 -11.00
C GLU A 27 -12.72 16.81 -9.95
N ARG A 28 -13.59 16.11 -9.19
CA ARG A 28 -13.18 15.08 -8.25
C ARG A 28 -12.42 13.94 -8.92
N LEU A 29 -12.91 13.48 -10.07
CA LEU A 29 -12.23 12.44 -10.84
C LEU A 29 -10.83 12.88 -11.26
N ARG A 30 -10.71 14.09 -11.84
CA ARG A 30 -9.40 14.65 -12.23
C ARG A 30 -8.47 14.80 -11.04
N GLN A 31 -8.98 15.22 -9.88
CA GLN A 31 -8.16 15.37 -8.68
C GLN A 31 -7.68 14.01 -8.17
N ALA A 32 -8.57 13.02 -8.08
CA ALA A 32 -8.19 11.66 -7.68
C ALA A 32 -7.13 11.05 -8.61
N GLU A 33 -7.24 11.28 -9.92
CA GLU A 33 -6.26 10.80 -10.91
C GLU A 33 -4.90 11.49 -10.74
N LYS A 34 -4.88 12.81 -10.53
CA LYS A 34 -3.64 13.57 -10.27
C LYS A 34 -2.92 13.07 -9.03
N GLU A 35 -3.62 12.94 -7.90
CA GLU A 35 -3.05 12.47 -6.64
C GLU A 35 -2.55 11.02 -6.77
N SER A 36 -3.33 10.15 -7.42
CA SER A 36 -2.93 8.76 -7.65
C SER A 36 -1.67 8.65 -8.49
N ALA A 37 -1.55 9.48 -9.53
CA ALA A 37 -0.37 9.52 -10.38
C ALA A 37 0.86 10.01 -9.59
N ALA A 38 0.70 11.03 -8.74
CA ALA A 38 1.77 11.53 -7.88
C ALA A 38 2.25 10.46 -6.88
N ILE A 39 1.33 9.80 -6.17
CA ILE A 39 1.63 8.71 -5.24
C ILE A 39 2.35 7.56 -5.96
N THR A 40 1.83 7.15 -7.11
CA THR A 40 2.41 6.07 -7.91
C THR A 40 3.81 6.42 -8.39
N GLY A 41 4.02 7.64 -8.91
CA GLY A 41 5.32 8.10 -9.39
C GLY A 41 6.36 8.13 -8.28
N PHE A 42 6.02 8.72 -7.14
CA PHE A 42 6.94 8.85 -6.01
C PHE A 42 7.32 7.48 -5.41
N THR A 43 6.34 6.61 -5.19
CA THR A 43 6.58 5.26 -4.67
C THR A 43 7.39 4.40 -5.65
N SER A 44 7.16 4.54 -6.97
CA SER A 44 7.93 3.86 -8.01
C SER A 44 9.39 4.29 -8.03
N ALA A 45 9.67 5.59 -7.83
CA ALA A 45 11.03 6.10 -7.77
C ALA A 45 11.82 5.48 -6.59
N ILE A 46 11.19 5.35 -5.42
CA ILE A 46 11.80 4.67 -4.27
C ILE A 46 12.01 3.18 -4.57
N ALA A 47 11.02 2.50 -5.16
CA ALA A 47 11.12 1.08 -5.50
C ALA A 47 12.26 0.79 -6.48
N ALA A 48 12.51 1.70 -7.43
CA ALA A 48 13.60 1.58 -8.40
C ALA A 48 14.99 1.53 -7.75
N TYR A 49 15.19 2.19 -6.60
CA TYR A 49 16.45 2.11 -5.84
C TYR A 49 16.81 0.67 -5.45
N GLY A 50 15.81 -0.20 -5.27
CA GLY A 50 16.01 -1.62 -5.00
C GLY A 50 16.85 -2.33 -6.08
N ALA A 51 16.75 -1.93 -7.34
CA ALA A 51 17.52 -2.52 -8.44
C ALA A 51 19.03 -2.33 -8.29
N PHE A 52 19.47 -1.27 -7.62
CA PHE A 52 20.88 -1.04 -7.29
C PHE A 52 21.26 -1.68 -5.95
N PHE A 53 20.35 -1.61 -4.97
CA PHE A 53 20.60 -2.11 -3.63
C PHE A 53 20.85 -3.62 -3.59
N ILE A 54 20.08 -4.42 -4.35
CA ILE A 54 20.19 -5.88 -4.33
C ILE A 54 21.56 -6.37 -4.84
N PRO A 55 22.04 -6.00 -6.05
CA PRO A 55 23.34 -6.45 -6.53
C PRO A 55 24.50 -5.95 -5.66
N LYS A 56 24.43 -4.71 -5.16
CA LYS A 56 25.46 -4.16 -4.26
C LYS A 56 25.52 -4.91 -2.94
N SER A 57 24.39 -5.26 -2.35
CA SER A 57 24.34 -6.01 -1.10
C SER A 57 24.94 -7.41 -1.25
N PHE A 58 24.64 -8.12 -2.35
CA PHE A 58 25.28 -9.40 -2.64
C PHE A 58 26.79 -9.25 -2.85
N GLY A 59 27.23 -8.25 -3.63
CA GLY A 59 28.65 -7.97 -3.83
C GLY A 59 29.39 -7.70 -2.52
N MET A 60 28.80 -6.90 -1.63
CA MET A 60 29.37 -6.62 -0.30
C MET A 60 29.41 -7.89 0.58
N SER A 61 28.35 -8.70 0.58
CA SER A 61 28.30 -9.95 1.34
C SER A 61 29.39 -10.93 0.89
N ILE A 62 29.53 -11.13 -0.43
CA ILE A 62 30.54 -12.04 -0.99
C ILE A 62 31.95 -11.52 -0.71
N ALA A 63 32.18 -10.22 -0.89
CA ALA A 63 33.50 -9.62 -0.63
C ALA A 63 33.90 -9.71 0.85
N ALA A 64 32.96 -9.54 1.78
CA ALA A 64 33.24 -9.53 3.21
C ALA A 64 33.25 -10.93 3.85
N THR A 65 32.42 -11.86 3.37
CA THR A 65 32.18 -13.15 4.05
C THR A 65 32.44 -14.37 3.17
N GLY A 66 32.74 -14.18 1.87
CA GLY A 66 32.90 -15.25 0.90
C GLY A 66 31.58 -15.89 0.44
N SER A 67 30.43 -15.41 0.92
CA SER A 67 29.12 -15.99 0.65
C SER A 67 28.01 -14.92 0.52
N ALA A 68 26.93 -15.27 -0.16
CA ALA A 68 25.73 -14.43 -0.29
C ALA A 68 24.78 -14.51 0.92
N VAL A 69 25.02 -15.45 1.85
CA VAL A 69 24.11 -15.74 2.97
C VAL A 69 23.85 -14.53 3.86
N THR A 70 24.86 -13.71 4.13
CA THR A 70 24.71 -12.49 4.95
C THR A 70 23.74 -11.49 4.32
N ALA A 71 23.80 -11.30 2.99
CA ALA A 71 22.82 -10.47 2.28
C ALA A 71 21.40 -11.05 2.37
N LEU A 72 21.25 -12.38 2.28
CA LEU A 72 19.94 -13.03 2.40
C LEU A 72 19.31 -12.81 3.78
N TYR A 73 20.09 -12.89 4.86
CA TYR A 73 19.58 -12.54 6.20
C TYR A 73 19.15 -11.07 6.28
N GLY A 74 19.87 -10.16 5.63
CA GLY A 74 19.47 -8.75 5.54
C GLY A 74 18.13 -8.57 4.82
N PHE A 75 17.93 -9.24 3.68
CA PHE A 75 16.66 -9.20 2.95
C PHE A 75 15.52 -9.85 3.73
N LEU A 76 15.78 -10.95 4.44
CA LEU A 76 14.80 -11.57 5.32
C LEU A 76 14.36 -10.61 6.43
N ALA A 77 15.31 -9.93 7.09
CA ALA A 77 15.00 -8.94 8.11
C ALA A 77 14.16 -7.78 7.55
N PHE A 78 14.44 -7.33 6.32
CA PHE A 78 13.62 -6.35 5.62
C PHE A 78 12.19 -6.84 5.34
N TYR A 79 12.01 -8.07 4.86
CA TYR A 79 10.66 -8.61 4.66
C TYR A 79 9.88 -8.76 5.96
N VAL A 80 10.54 -9.19 7.04
CA VAL A 80 9.92 -9.26 8.38
C VAL A 80 9.51 -7.87 8.85
N SER A 81 10.32 -6.84 8.65
CA SER A 81 9.94 -5.47 9.02
C SER A 81 8.75 -4.96 8.20
N CYS A 82 8.68 -5.27 6.89
CA CYS A 82 7.50 -4.97 6.07
C CYS A 82 6.24 -5.63 6.62
N LEU A 83 6.30 -6.90 7.00
CA LEU A 83 5.18 -7.61 7.61
C LEU A 83 4.73 -6.96 8.93
N LEU A 84 5.69 -6.57 9.78
CA LEU A 84 5.39 -5.88 11.04
C LEU A 84 4.72 -4.53 10.81
N ILE A 85 5.16 -3.76 9.81
CA ILE A 85 4.55 -2.48 9.44
C ILE A 85 3.13 -2.70 8.92
N THR A 86 2.93 -3.64 8.00
CA THR A 86 1.59 -3.98 7.49
C THR A 86 0.68 -4.44 8.62
N TRP A 87 1.18 -5.27 9.53
CA TRP A 87 0.41 -5.70 10.68
C TRP A 87 0.03 -4.52 11.59
N PHE A 88 0.99 -3.65 11.94
CA PHE A 88 0.74 -2.52 12.82
C PHE A 88 -0.25 -1.50 12.25
N VAL A 89 -0.17 -1.21 10.94
CA VAL A 89 -1.01 -0.21 10.27
C VAL A 89 -2.39 -0.77 9.90
N TYR A 90 -2.45 -2.01 9.40
CA TYR A 90 -3.69 -2.58 8.85
C TYR A 90 -4.36 -3.61 9.76
N ALA A 91 -3.62 -4.60 10.30
CA ALA A 91 -4.20 -5.80 10.91
C ALA A 91 -4.21 -5.84 12.46
N ARG A 92 -3.57 -4.88 13.13
CA ARG A 92 -3.58 -4.79 14.61
C ARG A 92 -5.01 -4.56 15.13
N PRO A 93 -5.39 -5.07 16.32
CA PRO A 93 -6.66 -4.71 16.97
C PRO A 93 -6.75 -3.19 17.17
N GLY A 94 -7.62 -2.53 16.38
CA GLY A 94 -7.72 -1.07 16.27
C GLY A 94 -7.18 -0.45 14.96
N GLY A 95 -6.63 -1.25 14.04
CA GLY A 95 -6.25 -0.84 12.70
C GLY A 95 -7.46 -0.72 11.75
N VAL A 96 -7.27 -0.07 10.59
CA VAL A 96 -8.34 0.26 9.63
C VAL A 96 -9.13 -0.98 9.19
N LEU A 97 -8.48 -2.14 9.02
CA LEU A 97 -9.17 -3.39 8.66
C LEU A 97 -9.95 -3.97 9.84
N PHE A 98 -9.43 -3.87 11.06
CA PHE A 98 -10.10 -4.37 12.27
C PHE A 98 -11.35 -3.55 12.63
N ASP A 99 -11.35 -2.23 12.39
CA ASP A 99 -12.54 -1.38 12.57
C ASP A 99 -13.61 -1.68 11.51
N VAL A 100 -13.21 -1.97 10.26
CA VAL A 100 -14.14 -2.36 9.17
C VAL A 100 -14.74 -3.76 9.40
N GLU A 101 -13.95 -4.75 9.80
CA GLU A 101 -14.44 -6.12 10.05
C GLU A 101 -15.40 -6.19 11.26
N ARG A 102 -15.25 -5.30 12.25
CA ARG A 102 -16.13 -5.21 13.43
C ARG A 102 -17.35 -4.32 13.25
N ARG A 103 -17.32 -3.32 12.36
CA ARG A 103 -18.53 -2.56 11.96
C ARG A 103 -19.33 -3.42 10.99
N GLY A 104 -20.13 -4.29 11.59
CA GLY A 104 -20.90 -5.32 10.91
C GLY A 104 -21.53 -4.92 9.58
N ARG A 105 -21.45 -5.85 8.64
CA ARG A 105 -22.52 -6.25 7.71
C ARG A 105 -23.72 -5.30 7.77
N PRO A 106 -23.93 -4.39 6.80
CA PRO A 106 -25.20 -3.67 6.73
C PRO A 106 -26.31 -4.72 6.68
N GLU A 107 -27.26 -4.65 7.61
CA GLU A 107 -28.38 -5.57 7.61
C GLU A 107 -29.05 -5.51 6.23
N PRO A 108 -29.40 -6.66 5.63
CA PRO A 108 -30.16 -6.64 4.39
C PRO A 108 -31.46 -5.89 4.67
N VAL A 109 -31.66 -4.76 4.00
CA VAL A 109 -32.94 -4.05 3.97
C VAL A 109 -33.93 -4.96 3.23
N ILE A 110 -34.51 -5.91 3.96
CA ILE A 110 -35.63 -6.72 3.50
C ILE A 110 -36.88 -5.86 3.70
N ALA A 111 -37.43 -5.42 2.57
CA ALA A 111 -38.84 -5.10 2.36
C ALA A 111 -39.49 -4.04 3.30
N ALA A 112 -39.39 -2.76 2.91
CA ALA A 112 -40.51 -1.84 3.07
C ALA A 112 -41.29 -1.80 1.74
N ALA A 113 -42.05 -2.86 1.50
CA ALA A 113 -43.12 -2.91 0.52
C ALA A 113 -44.37 -3.40 1.25
N GLN A 114 -45.03 -2.47 1.95
CA GLN A 114 -46.44 -2.52 2.34
C GLN A 114 -47.00 -1.10 2.31
#